data_AF-A0A258CWT3-F1
#
_entry.id   AF-A0A258CWT3-F1
#
_cell.length_a   1.000
_cell.length_b   1.000
_cell.length_c   1.000
_cell.angle_alpha   90.00
_cell.angle_beta   90.00
_cell.angle_gamma   90.00
#
_symmetry.space_group_name_H-M   'P 1'
#
loop_
_entity.id
_entity.type
_entity.pdbx_description
1 polymer ?
#
loop_
_entity_poly.entity_id
_entity_poly.type
_entity_poly.pdbx_seq_one_letter_code
_entity_poly.pdbx_strand_id
1 'polypeptide(L)'
;MGFMMTVSAIKALAGGGDGGGETPGGPRLSTDFLNIYAEALMLIGMAAEDLDIVADLQAWHPVSYRDHFATSPLRCAPAALAAYDALPPARREGFENLCLAMTRLVATTTALLADRQEGLDPATIADVA
;
A
#
# COMPACT_ATOMS: atom_id res chain seq x y z
N MET A 1 -4.58 25.20 -9.08
CA MET A 1 -5.82 24.41 -9.28
C MET A 1 -5.38 22.95 -9.39
N GLY A 2 -5.32 22.24 -8.26
CA GLY A 2 -4.71 20.91 -8.17
C GLY A 2 -5.59 19.85 -8.81
N PHE A 3 -5.03 19.08 -9.74
CA PHE A 3 -5.71 17.94 -10.34
C PHE A 3 -5.48 16.72 -9.45
N MET A 4 -6.50 16.40 -8.65
CA MET A 4 -6.59 15.17 -7.85
C MET A 4 -6.68 13.99 -8.81
N MET A 5 -5.56 13.33 -9.12
CA MET A 5 -5.55 12.07 -9.87
C MET A 5 -5.93 10.91 -8.95
N THR A 6 -7.23 10.75 -8.69
CA THR A 6 -7.75 9.44 -8.25
C THR A 6 -7.82 8.53 -9.47
N VAL A 7 -6.80 7.71 -9.70
CA VAL A 7 -6.78 6.72 -10.79
C VAL A 7 -7.01 5.32 -10.22
N SER A 8 -8.29 4.96 -10.14
CA SER A 8 -8.74 3.56 -10.05
C SER A 8 -8.41 2.84 -11.36
N ALA A 9 -7.33 2.05 -11.42
CA ALA A 9 -6.93 1.36 -12.66
C ALA A 9 -6.61 -0.14 -12.52
N ILE A 10 -7.17 -0.86 -11.53
CA ILE A 10 -6.92 -2.31 -11.39
C ILE A 10 -8.19 -3.18 -11.62
N LYS A 11 -9.34 -2.61 -12.01
CA LYS A 11 -10.59 -3.37 -12.14
C LYS A 11 -10.69 -4.33 -13.35
N ALA A 12 -9.69 -4.41 -14.24
CA ALA A 12 -9.92 -5.01 -15.56
C ALA A 12 -9.52 -6.49 -15.78
N LEU A 13 -8.86 -7.20 -14.85
CA LEU A 13 -8.16 -8.46 -15.24
C LEU A 13 -8.40 -9.74 -14.41
N ALA A 14 -9.44 -9.85 -13.59
CA ALA A 14 -9.66 -11.09 -12.83
C ALA A 14 -11.04 -11.72 -13.07
N GLY A 15 -11.12 -12.56 -14.11
CA GLY A 15 -12.23 -13.48 -14.32
C GLY A 15 -11.73 -14.93 -14.43
N GLY A 16 -12.19 -15.81 -13.52
CA GLY A 16 -12.24 -17.27 -13.74
C GLY A 16 -11.84 -18.18 -12.56
N GLY A 17 -12.83 -18.87 -11.96
CA GLY A 17 -12.73 -20.14 -11.20
C GLY A 17 -12.56 -20.03 -9.67
N ASP A 18 -13.61 -19.89 -8.86
CA ASP A 18 -14.61 -20.83 -8.30
C ASP A 18 -14.16 -21.67 -7.09
N GLY A 19 -14.98 -21.63 -6.02
CA GLY A 19 -14.76 -22.34 -4.76
C GLY A 19 -15.46 -21.78 -3.51
N GLY A 20 -16.75 -21.38 -3.60
CA GLY A 20 -17.67 -21.35 -2.46
C GLY A 20 -17.90 -19.99 -1.75
N GLY A 21 -19.02 -19.34 -2.07
CA GLY A 21 -19.76 -18.49 -1.11
C GLY A 21 -19.60 -16.97 -1.19
N GLU A 22 -19.14 -16.39 -2.30
CA GLU A 22 -19.18 -14.93 -2.50
C GLU A 22 -20.05 -14.57 -3.72
N THR A 23 -21.00 -13.64 -3.53
CA THR A 23 -21.79 -13.04 -4.60
C THR A 23 -20.87 -12.48 -5.70
N PRO A 24 -21.11 -12.81 -6.99
CA PRO A 24 -20.21 -12.42 -8.08
C PRO A 24 -20.36 -10.92 -8.36
N GLY A 25 -19.40 -10.12 -7.91
CA GLY A 25 -19.32 -8.69 -8.22
C GLY A 25 -18.99 -7.77 -7.03
N GLY A 26 -18.87 -8.30 -5.82
CA GLY A 26 -18.43 -7.52 -4.65
C GLY A 26 -16.90 -7.33 -4.62
N PRO A 27 -16.39 -6.16 -4.20
CA PRO A 27 -14.96 -5.99 -3.94
C PRO A 27 -14.52 -6.95 -2.83
N ARG A 28 -13.47 -7.72 -3.12
CA ARG A 28 -12.91 -8.69 -2.17
C ARG A 28 -12.17 -7.92 -1.09
N LEU A 29 -12.60 -8.06 0.16
CA LEU A 29 -12.09 -7.30 1.31
C LEU A 29 -10.56 -7.40 1.49
N SER A 30 -10.00 -8.57 1.21
CA SER A 30 -8.54 -8.77 1.25
C SER A 30 -7.82 -7.99 0.14
N THR A 31 -8.35 -8.05 -1.08
CA THR A 31 -7.79 -7.31 -2.22
C THR A 31 -7.89 -5.80 -2.01
N ASP A 32 -9.01 -5.32 -1.44
CA ASP A 32 -9.22 -3.90 -1.16
C ASP A 32 -8.20 -3.35 -0.15
N PHE A 33 -8.02 -4.02 0.99
CA PHE A 33 -7.04 -3.59 1.99
C PHE A 33 -5.59 -3.71 1.50
N LEU A 34 -5.23 -4.81 0.84
CA LEU A 34 -3.85 -5.04 0.39
C LEU A 34 -3.42 -4.09 -0.72
N ASN A 35 -4.36 -3.36 -1.35
CA ASN A 35 -4.07 -2.39 -2.38
C ASN A 35 -3.11 -1.29 -1.92
N ILE A 36 -3.11 -0.92 -0.64
CA ILE A 36 -2.18 0.08 -0.08
C ILE A 36 -0.70 -0.34 -0.22
N TYR A 37 -0.42 -1.64 -0.13
CA TYR A 37 0.92 -2.17 -0.30
C TYR A 37 1.27 -2.41 -1.78
N ALA A 38 0.26 -2.71 -2.61
CA ALA A 38 0.45 -2.74 -4.06
C ALA A 38 0.84 -1.35 -4.61
N GLU A 39 0.25 -0.28 -4.04
CA GLU A 39 0.63 1.10 -4.31
C GLU A 39 2.09 1.38 -3.91
N ALA A 40 2.50 0.98 -2.70
CA ALA A 40 3.90 1.12 -2.29
C ALA A 40 4.87 0.39 -3.23
N LEU A 41 4.53 -0.84 -3.66
CA LEU A 41 5.33 -1.60 -4.63
C LEU A 41 5.42 -0.90 -5.98
N MET A 42 4.33 -0.28 -6.44
CA MET A 42 4.31 0.51 -7.67
C MET A 42 5.25 1.71 -7.55
N LEU A 43 5.15 2.48 -6.45
CA LEU A 43 6.01 3.64 -6.19
C LEU A 43 7.49 3.24 -6.10
N ILE A 44 7.81 2.12 -5.42
CA ILE A 44 9.17 1.57 -5.36
C ILE A 44 9.69 1.22 -6.76
N GLY A 45 8.86 0.56 -7.57
CA GLY A 45 9.23 0.18 -8.93
C GLY A 45 9.53 1.38 -9.80
N MET A 46 8.71 2.44 -9.71
CA MET A 46 8.92 3.68 -10.44
C MET A 46 10.15 4.46 -9.93
N ALA A 47 10.31 4.55 -8.60
CA ALA A 47 11.44 5.23 -7.97
C ALA A 47 12.80 4.59 -8.29
N ALA A 48 12.83 3.32 -8.69
CA ALA A 48 14.05 2.66 -9.15
C ALA A 48 14.53 3.17 -10.52
N GLU A 49 13.62 3.67 -11.36
CA GLU A 49 13.90 4.22 -12.70
C GLU A 49 13.99 5.75 -12.68
N ASP A 50 13.15 6.40 -11.88
CA ASP A 50 13.08 7.86 -11.73
C ASP A 50 13.05 8.24 -10.25
N LEU A 51 14.16 8.81 -9.77
CA LEU A 51 14.31 9.13 -8.35
C LEU A 51 13.42 10.29 -7.89
N ASP A 52 12.88 11.13 -8.77
CA ASP A 52 11.96 12.21 -8.37
C ASP A 52 10.72 11.67 -7.63
N ILE A 53 10.39 10.40 -7.86
CA ILE A 53 9.27 9.67 -7.25
C ILE A 53 9.58 9.24 -5.81
N VAL A 54 10.83 9.31 -5.35
CA VAL A 54 11.21 9.04 -3.95
C VAL A 54 10.45 9.96 -3.00
N ALA A 55 10.17 11.21 -3.38
CA ALA A 55 9.38 12.12 -2.56
C ALA A 55 7.94 11.62 -2.32
N ASP A 56 7.30 11.08 -3.36
CA ASP A 56 5.96 10.48 -3.24
C ASP A 56 6.00 9.21 -2.39
N LEU A 57 7.04 8.39 -2.54
CA LEU A 57 7.26 7.20 -1.72
C LEU A 57 7.56 7.55 -0.24
N GLN A 58 8.25 8.67 0.03
CA GLN A 58 8.46 9.19 1.39
C GLN A 58 7.17 9.73 2.02
N ALA A 59 6.26 10.27 1.20
CA ALA A 59 4.94 10.72 1.66
C ALA A 59 3.96 9.56 1.87
N TRP A 60 4.22 8.39 1.28
CA TRP A 60 3.42 7.19 1.49
C TRP A 60 3.48 6.73 2.95
N HIS A 61 2.33 6.39 3.50
CA HIS A 61 2.23 5.81 4.83
C HIS A 61 1.20 4.66 4.84
N PRO A 62 1.44 3.58 5.60
CA PRO A 62 0.43 2.55 5.78
C PRO A 62 -0.75 3.10 6.58
N VAL A 63 -1.88 2.41 6.49
CA VAL A 63 -3.09 2.65 7.29
C VAL A 63 -3.45 1.33 7.97
N SER A 64 -3.90 1.38 9.23
CA SER A 64 -4.32 0.16 9.93
C SER A 64 -5.54 -0.45 9.27
N TYR A 65 -5.76 -1.75 9.42
CA TYR A 65 -6.95 -2.42 8.87
C TYR A 65 -8.25 -1.77 9.38
N ARG A 66 -8.27 -1.38 10.66
CA ARG A 66 -9.42 -0.71 11.26
C ARG A 66 -9.65 0.67 10.64
N ASP A 67 -8.62 1.49 10.50
CA ASP A 67 -8.75 2.85 9.95
C ASP A 67 -9.16 2.82 8.47
N HIS A 68 -8.62 1.86 7.72
CA HIS A 68 -8.98 1.61 6.32
C HIS A 68 -10.49 1.35 6.18
N PHE A 69 -11.03 0.38 6.93
CA PHE A 69 -12.45 0.06 6.85
C PHE A 69 -13.37 1.02 7.62
N ALA A 70 -12.85 1.80 8.57
CA ALA A 70 -13.63 2.85 9.23
C ALA A 70 -13.97 4.01 8.27
N THR A 71 -13.13 4.26 7.27
CA THR A 71 -13.30 5.33 6.28
C THR A 71 -13.69 4.82 4.89
N SER A 72 -13.70 3.49 4.70
CA SER A 72 -14.00 2.85 3.42
C SER A 72 -15.45 3.07 2.96
N PRO A 73 -15.69 3.44 1.69
CA PRO A 73 -17.04 3.57 1.12
C PRO A 73 -17.69 2.21 0.83
N LEU A 74 -17.00 1.09 1.10
CA LEU A 74 -17.51 -0.23 0.82
C LEU A 74 -18.70 -0.59 1.71
N ARG A 75 -19.78 -1.07 1.09
CA ARG A 75 -20.99 -1.53 1.81
C ARG A 75 -20.69 -2.63 2.82
N CYS A 76 -19.65 -3.44 2.57
CA CYS A 76 -19.20 -4.53 3.42
C CYS A 76 -18.21 -4.09 4.52
N ALA A 77 -17.80 -2.82 4.59
CA ALA A 77 -16.82 -2.37 5.57
C ALA A 77 -17.23 -2.61 7.04
N PRO A 78 -18.51 -2.39 7.46
CA PRO A 78 -18.92 -2.74 8.82
C PRO A 78 -18.82 -4.23 9.13
N ALA A 79 -19.11 -5.09 8.14
CA ALA A 79 -18.99 -6.54 8.30
C ALA A 79 -17.52 -6.98 8.38
N ALA A 80 -16.63 -6.33 7.64
CA ALA A 80 -15.19 -6.54 7.71
C ALA A 80 -14.62 -6.20 9.09
N LEU A 81 -15.00 -5.04 9.64
CA LEU A 81 -14.60 -4.62 10.99
C LEU A 81 -15.13 -5.59 12.05
N ALA A 82 -16.39 -6.00 11.96
CA ALA A 82 -16.96 -6.98 12.89
C ALA A 82 -16.25 -8.33 12.83
N ALA A 83 -15.91 -8.81 11.63
CA ALA A 83 -15.16 -10.06 11.44
C ALA A 83 -13.74 -9.94 12.01
N TYR A 84 -13.06 -8.82 11.76
CA TYR A 84 -11.76 -8.52 12.35
C TYR A 84 -11.83 -8.47 13.89
N ASP A 85 -12.89 -7.88 14.43
CA ASP A 85 -13.11 -7.78 15.88
C ASP A 85 -13.46 -9.10 16.55
N ALA A 86 -14.01 -10.05 15.81
CA ALA A 86 -14.26 -11.41 16.27
C ALA A 86 -13.02 -12.33 16.17
N LEU A 87 -11.90 -11.88 15.57
CA LEU A 87 -10.70 -12.72 15.45
C LEU A 87 -10.09 -13.04 16.82
N PRO A 88 -9.59 -14.28 17.02
CA PRO A 88 -8.78 -14.62 18.17
C PRO A 88 -7.60 -13.65 18.32
N PRO A 89 -7.27 -13.18 19.54
CA PRO A 89 -6.23 -12.18 19.76
C PRO A 89 -4.90 -12.52 19.07
N ALA A 90 -4.44 -13.77 19.18
CA ALA A 90 -3.18 -14.22 18.56
C ALA A 90 -3.20 -14.13 17.01
N ARG A 91 -4.36 -14.37 16.37
CA ARG A 91 -4.49 -14.26 14.91
C ARG A 91 -4.49 -12.80 14.47
N ARG A 92 -5.18 -11.93 15.23
CA ARG A 92 -5.17 -10.49 14.99
C ARG A 92 -3.76 -9.94 15.12
N GLU A 93 -3.07 -10.26 16.22
CA GLU A 93 -1.69 -9.86 16.46
C GLU A 93 -0.75 -10.33 15.36
N GLY A 94 -0.85 -11.59 14.92
CA GLY A 94 -0.05 -12.11 13.81
C GLY A 94 -0.25 -11.33 12.51
N PHE A 95 -1.49 -10.93 12.21
CA PHE A 95 -1.81 -10.11 11.05
C PHE A 95 -1.28 -8.68 11.16
N GLU A 96 -1.43 -8.02 12.32
CA GLU A 96 -0.86 -6.69 12.55
C GLU A 96 0.67 -6.70 12.49
N ASN A 97 1.30 -7.74 13.03
CA ASN A 97 2.75 -7.93 12.94
C ASN A 97 3.22 -8.11 11.48
N LEU A 98 2.44 -8.80 10.64
CA LEU A 98 2.72 -8.90 9.22
C LEU A 98 2.63 -7.53 8.52
N CYS A 99 1.59 -6.76 8.81
CA CYS A 99 1.43 -5.39 8.28
C CYS A 99 2.61 -4.50 8.69
N LEU A 100 3.05 -4.59 9.95
CA LEU A 100 4.22 -3.88 10.45
C LEU A 100 5.51 -4.31 9.76
N ALA A 101 5.69 -5.61 9.52
CA ALA A 101 6.85 -6.12 8.80
C ALA A 101 6.89 -5.60 7.35
N MET A 102 5.76 -5.62 6.64
CA MET A 102 5.65 -5.07 5.29
C MET A 102 5.92 -3.56 5.25
N THR A 103 5.37 -2.82 6.21
CA THR A 103 5.64 -1.39 6.39
C THR A 103 7.14 -1.11 6.57
N ARG A 104 7.82 -1.90 7.41
CA ARG A 104 9.26 -1.76 7.65
C ARG A 104 10.07 -2.02 6.39
N LEU A 105 9.67 -2.98 5.56
CA LEU A 105 10.31 -3.23 4.27
C LEU A 105 10.19 -2.02 3.35
N VAL A 106 8.98 -1.46 3.20
CA VAL A 106 8.76 -0.24 2.39
C VAL A 106 9.61 0.91 2.91
N ALA A 107 9.61 1.16 4.22
CA ALA A 107 10.42 2.22 4.82
C ALA A 107 11.92 2.03 4.59
N THR A 108 12.41 0.80 4.72
CA THR A 108 13.82 0.47 4.47
C THR A 108 14.21 0.71 3.02
N THR A 109 13.39 0.26 2.07
CA THR A 109 13.61 0.49 0.64
C THR A 109 13.57 1.98 0.31
N THR A 110 12.64 2.73 0.91
CA THR A 110 12.53 4.19 0.74
C THR A 110 13.81 4.89 1.20
N ALA A 111 14.34 4.52 2.37
CA ALA A 111 15.59 5.09 2.89
C ALA A 111 16.79 4.80 1.97
N LEU A 112 16.89 3.58 1.42
CA LEU A 112 17.96 3.21 0.48
C LEU A 112 17.87 4.00 -0.85
N LEU A 113 16.65 4.25 -1.34
CA LEU A 113 16.45 5.05 -2.56
C LEU A 113 16.75 6.53 -2.33
N ALA A 114 16.39 7.07 -1.16
CA ALA A 114 16.71 8.45 -0.79
C ALA A 114 18.22 8.69 -0.66
N ASP A 115 18.94 7.79 0.02
CA ASP A 115 20.41 7.84 0.12
C ASP A 115 21.09 7.84 -1.27
N ARG A 116 20.58 7.01 -2.19
CA ARG A 116 21.03 7.00 -3.58
C ARG A 116 20.77 8.34 -4.30
N GLN A 117 19.64 9.00 -4.06
CA GLN A 117 19.30 10.29 -4.66
C GLN A 117 20.22 11.40 -4.17
N GLU A 118 20.52 11.46 -2.88
CA GLU A 118 21.45 12.45 -2.29
C GLU A 118 22.86 12.33 -2.90
N GLY A 119 23.32 11.10 -3.14
CA GLY A 119 24.60 10.85 -3.82
C GLY A 119 24.63 11.26 -5.31
N LEU A 120 23.47 11.42 -5.94
CA LEU A 120 23.33 11.86 -7.34
C LEU A 120 23.11 13.38 -7.48
N ASP A 121 22.85 14.09 -6.38
CA ASP A 121 22.67 15.54 -6.40
C ASP A 121 23.93 16.21 -7.01
N PRO A 122 23.79 16.98 -8.11
CA PRO A 122 24.91 17.69 -8.74
C PRO A 122 25.70 18.56 -7.77
N ALA A 123 25.07 19.08 -6.71
CA ALA A 123 25.77 19.85 -5.68
C ALA A 123 26.76 18.98 -4.89
N THR A 124 26.37 17.75 -4.53
CA THR A 124 27.23 16.76 -3.86
C THR A 124 28.37 16.29 -4.78
N ILE A 125 28.08 16.10 -6.08
CA ILE A 125 29.09 15.70 -7.07
C ILE A 125 30.13 16.81 -7.29
N ALA A 126 29.70 18.07 -7.32
CA ALA A 126 30.58 19.21 -7.56
C ALA A 126 31.56 19.51 -6.41
N ASP A 127 31.24 19.14 -5.17
CA ASP A 127 32.10 19.39 -4.00
C ASP A 127 33.28 18.40 -3.87
N VAL A 128 33.32 17.38 -4.73
CA VAL A 128 34.36 16.32 -4.73
C VAL A 128 35.40 16.53 -5.86
N ALA A 129 35.18 17.48 -6.78
CA ALA A 129 36.07 17.76 -7.92
C ALA A 129 36.95 19.01 -7.70
#